data_AF-A0A0Q9N738-F1
#
_entry.id   AF-A0A0Q9N738-F1
#
_cell.length_a   1.000
_cell.length_b   1.000
_cell.length_c   1.000
_cell.angle_alpha   90.00
_cell.angle_beta   90.00
_cell.angle_gamma   90.00
#
_symmetry.space_group_name_H-M   'P 1'
#
loop_
_entity.id
_entity.type
_entity.pdbx_description
1 polymer ?
#
loop_
_entity_poly.entity_id
_entity_poly.type
_entity_poly.pdbx_seq_one_letter_code
_entity_poly.pdbx_strand_id
1 'polypeptide(L)'
;MLEGELLEGGQQHRTCARDVVLGPGETRYIDTFCVEAGRWEAGQTTHRREARRAPLNVWSELANGIGGARGGNRQGRIWERVSRFDNARGASATSSLLQHMDWFKDDKEGRNRFDAADTPNPLEGQRGVVIGLGQQPLLLEVFGTCTLFLRHYRQLVEAALLDLELLSPHVLASGPMPGQRARDFAAHVQAMDFGTFDGGAAAVVVRDHGALRSRNVSCAAGAVTAAGIAVALPRRRPQLAHLTGWNTQHRLMEMA
;
A
#
# COMPACT_ATOMS: atom_id res chain seq x y z
N MET A 1 5.27 5.35 9.90
CA MET A 1 5.32 4.10 9.12
C MET A 1 4.05 4.04 8.32
N LEU A 2 4.14 3.68 7.05
CA LEU A 2 2.98 3.67 6.16
C LEU A 2 2.38 2.27 6.06
N GLU A 3 1.09 2.20 5.81
CA GLU A 3 0.42 0.95 5.44
C GLU A 3 1.08 0.33 4.20
N GLY A 4 1.28 -0.98 4.23
CA GLY A 4 1.99 -1.70 3.16
C GLY A 4 3.51 -1.56 3.22
N GLU A 5 4.08 -0.74 4.11
CA GLU A 5 5.54 -0.65 4.26
C GLU A 5 6.13 -1.97 4.76
N LEU A 6 7.19 -2.42 4.09
CA LEU A 6 7.83 -3.71 4.38
C LEU A 6 8.87 -3.59 5.50
N LEU A 7 8.87 -4.62 6.34
CA LEU A 7 9.74 -4.82 7.49
C LEU A 7 10.51 -6.12 7.29
N GLU A 8 11.83 -6.00 7.19
CA GLU A 8 12.70 -7.06 6.69
C GLU A 8 13.51 -7.68 7.82
N GLY A 9 13.80 -8.98 7.78
CA GLY A 9 14.34 -9.69 8.92
C GLY A 9 13.25 -10.38 9.75
N GLY A 10 13.45 -10.49 11.06
CA GLY A 10 12.64 -11.36 11.91
C GLY A 10 12.76 -12.84 11.56
N GLN A 11 11.88 -13.64 12.17
CA GLN A 11 11.54 -14.99 11.69
C GLN A 11 10.88 -14.94 10.30
N GLN A 12 10.09 -13.90 10.04
CA GLN A 12 9.41 -13.65 8.76
C GLN A 12 9.46 -12.16 8.42
N HIS A 13 9.56 -11.89 7.11
CA HIS A 13 9.29 -10.55 6.59
C HIS A 13 7.84 -10.16 6.82
N ARG A 14 7.62 -8.88 7.11
CA ARG A 14 6.31 -8.36 7.49
C ARG A 14 5.94 -7.12 6.69
N THR A 15 4.64 -6.84 6.62
CA THR A 15 4.11 -5.58 6.10
C THR A 15 3.28 -4.88 7.17
N CYS A 16 3.33 -3.56 7.21
CA CYS A 16 2.55 -2.75 8.14
C CYS A 16 1.07 -2.76 7.79
N ALA A 17 0.21 -3.10 8.75
CA ALA A 17 -1.23 -3.25 8.52
C ALA A 17 -2.02 -1.95 8.43
N ARG A 18 -1.41 -0.82 8.84
CA ARG A 18 -2.00 0.53 8.79
C ARG A 18 -0.92 1.57 8.98
N ASP A 19 -1.23 2.81 8.63
CA ASP A 19 -0.40 3.95 8.94
C ASP A 19 -0.23 4.12 10.46
N VAL A 20 0.99 4.39 10.88
CA VAL A 20 1.34 4.64 12.29
C VAL A 20 2.23 5.88 12.38
N VAL A 21 1.79 6.85 13.17
CA VAL A 21 2.64 7.93 13.69
C VAL A 21 3.25 7.46 15.01
N LEU A 22 4.56 7.69 15.16
CA LEU A 22 5.30 7.49 16.40
C LEU A 22 5.86 8.85 16.82
N GLY A 23 5.67 9.20 18.09
CA GLY A 23 6.29 10.35 18.72
C GLY A 23 7.78 10.13 18.97
N PRO A 24 8.55 11.19 19.24
CA PRO A 24 9.97 11.07 19.60
C PRO A 24 10.15 10.17 20.83
N GLY A 25 10.98 9.13 20.70
CA GLY A 25 11.23 8.16 21.78
C GLY A 25 10.08 7.19 22.08
N GLU A 26 8.96 7.26 21.33
CA GLU A 26 7.84 6.35 21.50
C GLU A 26 8.21 4.93 21.04
N THR A 27 8.07 3.94 21.93
CA THR A 27 8.08 2.52 21.58
C THR A 27 6.66 2.00 21.54
N ARG A 28 6.29 1.28 20.48
CA ARG A 28 4.92 0.83 20.29
C ARG A 28 4.82 -0.48 19.51
N TYR A 29 3.89 -1.33 19.95
CA TYR A 29 3.42 -2.47 19.17
C TYR A 29 2.56 -1.99 18.00
N ILE A 30 2.91 -2.43 16.80
CA ILE A 30 2.20 -2.13 15.56
C ILE A 30 1.66 -3.42 14.95
N ASP A 31 0.48 -3.32 14.34
CA ASP A 31 -0.12 -4.46 13.65
C ASP A 31 0.62 -4.71 12.34
N THR A 32 0.96 -5.97 12.11
CA THR A 32 1.70 -6.41 10.92
C THR A 32 1.17 -7.75 10.44
N PHE A 33 1.45 -8.07 9.18
CA PHE A 33 1.19 -9.39 8.63
C PHE A 33 2.45 -9.94 7.98
N CYS A 34 2.64 -11.26 8.04
CA CYS A 34 3.78 -11.92 7.43
C CYS A 34 3.60 -11.97 5.91
N VAL A 35 4.66 -11.69 5.15
CA VAL A 35 4.68 -11.74 3.68
C VAL A 35 5.68 -12.78 3.15
N GLU A 36 5.98 -13.76 4.01
CA GLU A 36 6.87 -14.89 3.74
C GLU A 36 6.36 -16.09 4.52
N ALA A 37 5.80 -17.09 3.84
CA ALA A 37 5.09 -18.19 4.49
C ALA A 37 6.02 -19.30 5.02
N GLY A 38 7.12 -19.56 4.32
CA GLY A 38 7.96 -20.75 4.52
C GLY A 38 9.15 -20.57 5.46
N ARG A 39 9.41 -19.36 5.99
CA ARG A 39 10.54 -19.11 6.90
C ARG A 39 10.08 -19.00 8.35
N TRP A 40 10.57 -19.88 9.22
CA TRP A 40 10.21 -19.90 10.65
C TRP A 40 11.41 -20.15 11.58
N GLU A 41 12.56 -20.50 11.01
CA GLU A 41 13.78 -20.74 11.78
C GLU A 41 14.23 -19.46 12.52
N ALA A 42 15.13 -19.62 13.50
CA ALA A 42 15.67 -18.53 14.31
C ALA A 42 16.38 -17.48 13.42
N GLY A 43 15.59 -16.55 12.88
CA GLY A 43 16.06 -15.45 12.05
C GLY A 43 16.62 -14.31 12.89
N GLN A 44 16.77 -13.15 12.25
CA GLN A 44 17.16 -11.92 12.93
C GLN A 44 16.16 -11.58 14.05
N THR A 45 16.62 -11.07 15.18
CA THR A 45 15.75 -10.62 16.28
C THR A 45 15.12 -9.25 16.00
N THR A 46 15.55 -8.59 14.93
CA THR A 46 15.14 -7.24 14.57
C THR A 46 14.62 -7.18 13.14
N HIS A 47 13.80 -6.17 12.89
CA HIS A 47 13.37 -5.80 11.55
C HIS A 47 14.06 -4.52 11.09
N ARG A 48 14.36 -4.45 9.79
CA ARG A 48 14.88 -3.27 9.11
C ARG A 48 13.82 -2.69 8.18
N ARG A 49 13.91 -1.39 7.93
CA ARG A 49 13.09 -0.68 6.96
C ARG A 49 13.99 -0.26 5.80
N GLU A 50 13.76 -0.81 4.62
CA GLU A 50 14.50 -0.44 3.40
C GLU A 50 13.62 0.35 2.42
N ALA A 51 12.62 1.05 2.96
CA ALA A 51 11.67 1.91 2.23
C ALA A 51 10.84 1.20 1.16
N ARG A 52 10.77 -0.14 1.15
CA ARG A 52 9.96 -0.92 0.21
C ARG A 52 8.47 -0.93 0.56
N ARG A 53 7.60 -1.03 -0.45
CA ARG A 53 6.13 -1.12 -0.31
C ARG A 53 5.63 -2.43 -0.90
N ALA A 54 4.69 -3.06 -0.20
CA ALA A 54 3.96 -4.20 -0.72
C ALA A 54 3.08 -3.78 -1.92
N PRO A 55 2.94 -4.63 -2.95
CA PRO A 55 2.00 -4.42 -4.05
C PRO A 55 0.55 -4.39 -3.58
N LEU A 56 -0.33 -3.73 -4.36
CA LEU A 56 -1.70 -3.48 -3.97
C LEU A 56 -2.52 -4.77 -3.84
N ASN A 57 -2.21 -5.81 -4.65
CA ASN A 57 -2.88 -7.10 -4.53
C ASN A 57 -2.77 -7.69 -3.11
N VAL A 58 -1.60 -7.57 -2.46
CA VAL A 58 -1.33 -7.98 -1.08
C VAL A 58 -1.94 -6.99 -0.11
N TRP A 59 -1.76 -5.70 -0.38
CA TRP A 59 -2.22 -4.62 0.49
C TRP A 59 -3.74 -4.56 0.64
N SER A 60 -4.51 -4.90 -0.39
CA SER A 60 -5.98 -4.89 -0.36
C SER A 60 -6.58 -5.77 0.74
N GLU A 61 -5.88 -6.86 1.12
CA GLU A 61 -6.29 -7.73 2.22
C GLU A 61 -6.07 -7.11 3.61
N LEU A 62 -5.15 -6.13 3.71
CA LEU A 62 -4.89 -5.35 4.93
C LEU A 62 -6.06 -4.41 5.22
N ALA A 63 -6.54 -3.73 4.17
CA ALA A 63 -7.45 -2.61 4.28
C ALA A 63 -8.94 -3.00 4.44
N ASN A 64 -9.31 -4.24 4.12
CA ASN A 64 -10.66 -4.79 4.33
C ASN A 64 -11.07 -4.98 5.82
N GLY A 65 -10.21 -4.58 6.77
CA GLY A 65 -10.35 -4.86 8.20
C GLY A 65 -11.20 -3.88 9.03
N ILE A 66 -11.71 -2.78 8.46
CA ILE A 66 -12.39 -1.73 9.24
C ILE A 66 -13.91 -1.96 9.34
N GLY A 67 -14.47 -2.90 8.56
CA GLY A 67 -15.90 -3.28 8.64
C GLY A 67 -16.23 -4.76 8.42
N GLY A 68 -15.25 -5.61 8.05
CA GLY A 68 -15.48 -7.03 7.75
C GLY A 68 -15.02 -7.97 8.88
N ALA A 69 -15.91 -8.85 9.32
CA ALA A 69 -15.75 -9.95 10.28
C ALA A 69 -14.34 -10.13 10.89
N ARG A 70 -14.22 -9.83 12.20
CA ARG A 70 -13.16 -10.40 13.06
C ARG A 70 -13.35 -11.93 13.10
N GLY A 71 -12.83 -12.64 12.09
CA GLY A 71 -13.00 -14.10 12.03
C GLY A 71 -12.41 -14.86 10.83
N GLY A 72 -11.86 -14.21 9.80
CA GLY A 72 -11.24 -14.90 8.65
C GLY A 72 -9.71 -15.03 8.77
N ASN A 73 -9.13 -16.09 8.16
CA ASN A 73 -7.70 -16.33 8.01
C ASN A 73 -7.01 -15.28 7.09
N ARG A 74 -6.92 -14.02 7.56
CA ARG A 74 -6.29 -12.90 6.85
C ARG A 74 -4.83 -13.18 6.48
N GLN A 75 -4.09 -13.78 7.40
CA GLN A 75 -2.70 -14.16 7.18
C GLN A 75 -2.57 -15.14 6.02
N GLY A 76 -3.45 -16.15 5.94
CA GLY A 76 -3.48 -17.10 4.83
C GLY A 76 -3.80 -16.44 3.50
N ARG A 77 -4.77 -15.51 3.45
CA ARG A 77 -5.07 -14.76 2.22
C ARG A 77 -3.91 -13.88 1.76
N ILE A 78 -3.16 -13.28 2.67
CA ILE A 78 -1.94 -12.52 2.32
C ILE A 78 -0.91 -13.46 1.69
N TRP A 79 -0.69 -14.64 2.26
CA TRP A 79 0.20 -15.63 1.65
C TRP A 79 -0.30 -16.11 0.29
N GLU A 80 -1.61 -16.26 0.11
CA GLU A 80 -2.22 -16.59 -1.18
C GLU A 80 -2.06 -15.47 -2.21
N ARG A 81 -2.10 -14.19 -1.80
CA ARG A 81 -1.76 -13.06 -2.68
C ARG A 81 -0.28 -13.08 -3.06
N VAL A 82 0.62 -13.40 -2.13
CA VAL A 82 2.07 -13.51 -2.38
C VAL A 82 2.38 -14.69 -3.32
N SER A 83 1.74 -15.85 -3.15
CA SER A 83 2.00 -17.04 -3.97
C SER A 83 1.61 -16.87 -5.44
N ARG A 84 0.81 -15.86 -5.79
CA ARG A 84 0.56 -15.50 -7.20
C ARG A 84 1.84 -15.10 -7.92
N PHE A 85 2.80 -14.49 -7.21
CA PHE A 85 4.11 -14.20 -7.78
C PHE A 85 4.95 -15.45 -7.98
N ASP A 86 4.78 -16.48 -7.14
CA ASP A 86 5.40 -17.79 -7.37
C ASP A 86 4.92 -18.38 -8.71
N ASN A 87 3.63 -18.25 -9.04
CA ASN A 87 3.08 -18.70 -10.31
C ASN A 87 3.54 -17.84 -11.50
N ALA A 88 3.64 -16.52 -11.33
CA ALA A 88 3.98 -15.60 -12.42
C ALA A 88 5.49 -15.56 -12.72
N ARG A 89 6.34 -15.63 -11.68
CA ARG A 89 7.79 -15.43 -11.79
C ARG A 89 8.63 -16.67 -11.50
N GLY A 90 8.02 -17.71 -10.93
CA GLY A 90 8.69 -18.94 -10.48
C GLY A 90 8.67 -19.03 -8.95
N ALA A 91 8.59 -20.24 -8.42
CA ALA A 91 8.43 -20.45 -6.99
C ALA A 91 9.67 -20.02 -6.20
N SER A 92 9.48 -19.14 -5.21
CA SER A 92 10.46 -18.88 -4.17
C SER A 92 10.41 -19.97 -3.10
N ALA A 93 11.56 -20.32 -2.51
CA ALA A 93 11.66 -21.43 -1.55
C ALA A 93 10.76 -21.23 -0.32
N THR A 94 10.53 -19.97 0.08
CA THR A 94 9.75 -19.61 1.28
C THR A 94 8.46 -18.84 0.94
N SER A 95 8.07 -18.73 -0.33
CA SER A 95 6.97 -17.86 -0.78
C SER A 95 7.15 -16.42 -0.25
N SER A 96 8.32 -15.84 -0.54
CA SER A 96 8.76 -14.54 0.01
C SER A 96 8.47 -13.41 -0.98
N LEU A 97 7.64 -12.44 -0.55
CA LEU A 97 7.37 -11.24 -1.34
C LEU A 97 8.65 -10.45 -1.64
N LEU A 98 9.57 -10.34 -0.68
CA LEU A 98 10.81 -9.56 -0.86
C LEU A 98 11.69 -10.21 -1.93
N GLN A 99 11.74 -11.54 -1.98
CA GLN A 99 12.48 -12.24 -3.02
C GLN A 99 11.92 -11.96 -4.42
N HIS A 100 10.59 -11.90 -4.56
CA HIS A 100 9.95 -11.51 -5.82
C HIS A 100 10.25 -10.06 -6.20
N MET A 101 10.30 -9.14 -5.22
CA MET A 101 10.70 -7.75 -5.47
C MET A 101 12.17 -7.66 -5.90
N ASP A 102 13.06 -8.45 -5.29
CA ASP A 102 14.49 -8.48 -5.64
C ASP A 102 14.69 -9.06 -7.04
N TRP A 103 14.00 -10.16 -7.39
CA TRP A 103 14.00 -10.71 -8.74
C TRP A 103 13.40 -9.79 -9.79
N PHE A 104 12.40 -8.99 -9.43
CA PHE A 104 11.88 -7.96 -10.31
C PHE A 104 12.93 -6.87 -10.51
N LYS A 105 13.54 -6.36 -9.45
CA LYS A 105 14.55 -5.30 -9.55
C LYS A 105 15.81 -5.73 -10.31
N ASP A 106 16.28 -6.96 -10.06
CA ASP A 106 17.52 -7.50 -10.62
C ASP A 106 17.24 -8.43 -11.82
N ASP A 107 16.21 -8.13 -12.62
CA ASP A 107 15.78 -8.95 -13.75
C ASP A 107 16.80 -8.98 -14.91
N LYS A 108 17.88 -9.74 -14.71
CA LYS A 108 18.98 -9.91 -15.68
C LYS A 108 18.54 -10.63 -16.95
N GLU A 109 17.42 -11.33 -16.90
CA GLU A 109 16.85 -12.09 -18.02
C GLU A 109 15.97 -11.24 -18.93
N GLY A 110 15.69 -9.97 -18.56
CA GLY A 110 14.89 -9.05 -19.37
C GLY A 110 13.42 -9.48 -19.53
N ARG A 111 12.88 -10.16 -18.51
CA ARG A 111 11.47 -10.58 -18.44
C ARG A 111 10.52 -9.43 -18.16
N ASN A 112 10.99 -8.39 -17.47
CA ASN A 112 10.20 -7.23 -17.07
C ASN A 112 9.81 -6.42 -18.30
N ARG A 113 8.52 -6.14 -18.41
CA ARG A 113 8.00 -5.32 -19.51
C ARG A 113 8.29 -3.83 -19.35
N PHE A 114 8.49 -3.36 -18.12
CA PHE A 114 8.67 -1.95 -17.78
C PHE A 114 9.76 -1.80 -16.71
N ASP A 115 10.59 -0.76 -16.84
CA ASP A 115 11.56 -0.38 -15.82
C ASP A 115 11.00 0.77 -14.96
N ALA A 116 11.19 0.69 -13.65
CA ALA A 116 10.88 1.79 -12.74
C ALA A 116 11.68 3.07 -13.08
N ALA A 117 12.86 2.94 -13.69
CA ALA A 117 13.69 4.05 -14.14
C ALA A 117 13.04 4.86 -15.29
N ASP A 118 12.12 4.27 -16.06
CA ASP A 118 11.41 4.95 -17.15
C ASP A 118 10.24 5.81 -16.64
N THR A 119 9.97 5.76 -15.34
CA THR A 119 8.85 6.47 -14.74
C THR A 119 9.11 7.98 -14.75
N PRO A 120 8.13 8.82 -15.13
CA PRO A 120 8.28 10.26 -15.09
C PRO A 120 8.71 10.75 -13.71
N ASN A 121 9.62 11.72 -13.69
CA ASN A 121 9.97 12.43 -12.47
C ASN A 121 8.73 13.16 -11.91
N PRO A 122 8.56 13.18 -10.59
CA PRO A 122 7.57 14.02 -9.93
C PRO A 122 7.61 15.48 -10.39
N LEU A 123 6.44 16.07 -10.57
CA LEU A 123 6.29 17.50 -10.83
C LEU A 123 6.64 18.31 -9.57
N GLU A 124 7.04 19.57 -9.76
CA GLU A 124 7.30 20.47 -8.65
C GLU A 124 6.04 20.62 -7.77
N GLY A 125 6.23 20.45 -6.45
CA GLY A 125 5.15 20.56 -5.48
C GLY A 125 4.16 19.39 -5.48
N GLN A 126 4.33 18.36 -6.32
CA GLN A 126 3.47 17.18 -6.36
C GLN A 126 3.43 16.48 -4.99
N ARG A 127 2.24 16.05 -4.57
CA ARG A 127 2.01 15.40 -3.28
C ARG A 127 1.35 14.03 -3.38
N GLY A 128 1.08 13.57 -4.60
CA GLY A 128 0.40 12.31 -4.80
C GLY A 128 0.42 11.87 -6.24
N VAL A 129 -0.03 10.65 -6.47
CA VAL A 129 -0.03 10.00 -7.78
C VAL A 129 -1.30 9.15 -7.92
N VAL A 130 -1.84 9.10 -9.14
CA VAL A 130 -2.82 8.08 -9.53
C VAL A 130 -2.11 7.09 -10.43
N ILE A 131 -2.17 5.82 -10.08
CA ILE A 131 -1.64 4.71 -10.88
C ILE A 131 -2.82 3.91 -11.41
N GLY A 132 -2.81 3.64 -12.70
CA GLY A 132 -3.74 2.72 -13.35
C GLY A 132 -2.96 1.66 -14.10
N LEU A 133 -3.51 0.45 -14.14
CA LEU A 133 -2.94 -0.65 -14.91
C LEU A 133 -3.92 -1.04 -16.03
N GLY A 134 -3.41 -1.13 -17.25
CA GLY A 134 -4.25 -1.12 -18.44
C GLY A 134 -5.11 0.15 -18.48
N GLN A 135 -6.39 0.00 -18.83
CA GLN A 135 -7.30 1.14 -18.91
C GLN A 135 -7.97 1.52 -17.58
N GLN A 136 -7.74 0.85 -16.46
CA GLN A 136 -8.49 1.08 -15.22
C GLN A 136 -7.64 1.73 -14.12
N PRO A 137 -8.22 2.61 -13.28
CA PRO A 137 -7.52 3.11 -12.11
C PRO A 137 -7.33 1.96 -11.13
N LEU A 138 -6.12 1.88 -10.58
CA LEU A 138 -5.76 0.91 -9.56
C LEU A 138 -5.76 1.59 -8.19
N LEU A 139 -4.93 2.63 -8.05
CA LEU A 139 -4.75 3.35 -6.79
C LEU A 139 -4.51 4.85 -7.00
N LEU A 140 -4.80 5.61 -5.94
CA LEU A 140 -4.41 6.99 -5.72
C LEU A 140 -3.70 7.02 -4.37
N GLU A 141 -2.55 7.68 -4.31
CA GLU A 141 -1.85 7.90 -3.05
C GLU A 141 -1.51 9.37 -2.88
N VAL A 142 -1.83 9.95 -1.72
CA VAL A 142 -1.65 11.37 -1.40
C VAL A 142 -0.96 11.50 -0.04
N PHE A 143 0.04 12.37 0.01
CA PHE A 143 0.85 12.67 1.17
C PHE A 143 0.63 14.11 1.63
N GLY A 144 0.75 14.36 2.94
CA GLY A 144 0.61 15.69 3.50
C GLY A 144 1.66 16.70 2.99
N THR A 145 2.82 16.21 2.52
CA THR A 145 3.92 17.04 1.99
C THR A 145 4.56 16.43 0.75
N CYS A 146 5.12 17.30 -0.12
CA CYS A 146 5.91 16.87 -1.28
C CYS A 146 7.13 16.05 -0.85
N THR A 147 7.81 16.44 0.23
CA THR A 147 8.95 15.68 0.77
C THR A 147 8.59 14.24 1.13
N LEU A 148 7.41 14.00 1.72
CA LEU A 148 6.96 12.63 2.00
C LEU A 148 6.67 11.88 0.70
N PHE A 149 5.96 12.51 -0.24
CA PHE A 149 5.69 11.91 -1.54
C PHE A 149 6.97 11.48 -2.27
N LEU A 150 7.96 12.36 -2.37
CA LEU A 150 9.24 12.07 -3.05
C LEU A 150 10.01 10.90 -2.40
N ARG A 151 9.88 10.69 -1.09
CA ARG A 151 10.52 9.55 -0.38
C ARG A 151 9.87 8.20 -0.69
N HIS A 152 8.62 8.20 -1.15
CA HIS A 152 7.81 7.00 -1.36
C HIS A 152 7.45 6.75 -2.82
N TYR A 153 7.59 7.75 -3.69
CA TYR A 153 7.15 7.69 -5.09
C TYR A 153 7.76 6.51 -5.84
N ARG A 154 9.07 6.33 -5.75
CA ARG A 154 9.77 5.25 -6.46
C ARG A 154 9.27 3.88 -6.02
N GLN A 155 9.08 3.67 -4.72
CA GLN A 155 8.70 2.36 -4.18
C GLN A 155 7.22 2.06 -4.40
N LEU A 156 6.37 3.08 -4.55
CA LEU A 156 5.00 2.93 -5.02
C LEU A 156 4.96 2.43 -6.47
N VAL A 157 5.81 2.99 -7.32
CA VAL A 157 5.88 2.60 -8.72
C VAL A 157 6.45 1.19 -8.85
N GLU A 158 7.54 0.87 -8.14
CA GLU A 158 8.11 -0.49 -8.11
C GLU A 158 7.06 -1.53 -7.65
N ALA A 159 6.26 -1.21 -6.62
CA ALA A 159 5.18 -2.08 -6.16
C ALA A 159 4.08 -2.26 -7.22
N ALA A 160 3.68 -1.18 -7.90
CA ALA A 160 2.66 -1.25 -8.95
C ALA A 160 3.15 -1.99 -10.20
N LEU A 161 4.44 -1.88 -10.54
CA LEU A 161 5.04 -2.63 -11.64
C LEU A 161 5.12 -4.12 -11.33
N LEU A 162 5.39 -4.51 -10.08
CA LEU A 162 5.31 -5.92 -9.69
C LEU A 162 3.87 -6.46 -9.82
N ASP A 163 2.87 -5.69 -9.42
CA ASP A 163 1.45 -6.04 -9.60
C ASP A 163 1.09 -6.27 -11.08
N LEU A 164 1.72 -5.54 -11.99
CA LEU A 164 1.49 -5.66 -13.44
C LEU A 164 1.79 -7.06 -13.98
N GLU A 165 2.76 -7.75 -13.39
CA GLU A 165 3.17 -9.11 -13.76
C GLU A 165 2.07 -10.14 -13.54
N LEU A 166 1.07 -9.81 -12.72
CA LEU A 166 -0.09 -10.65 -12.51
C LEU A 166 -1.15 -10.47 -13.59
N LEU A 167 -1.17 -9.34 -14.31
CA LEU A 167 -2.20 -9.08 -15.30
C LEU A 167 -2.00 -9.88 -16.59
N SER A 168 -3.11 -10.31 -17.19
CA SER A 168 -3.06 -11.02 -18.47
C SER A 168 -2.56 -10.11 -19.60
N PRO A 169 -1.88 -10.67 -20.62
CA PRO A 169 -1.41 -9.90 -21.76
C PRO A 169 -2.50 -9.09 -22.48
N HIS A 170 -3.75 -9.58 -22.48
CA HIS A 170 -4.90 -8.88 -23.04
C HIS A 170 -5.20 -7.57 -22.29
N VAL A 171 -5.13 -7.57 -20.96
CA VAL A 171 -5.33 -6.34 -20.16
C VAL A 171 -4.22 -5.33 -20.46
N LEU A 172 -2.98 -5.80 -20.56
CA LEU A 172 -1.84 -4.94 -20.90
C LEU A 172 -1.91 -4.39 -22.33
N ALA A 173 -2.45 -5.16 -23.27
CA ALA A 173 -2.66 -4.74 -24.66
C ALA A 173 -3.82 -3.76 -24.84
N SER A 174 -4.68 -3.60 -23.82
CA SER A 174 -5.83 -2.68 -23.89
C SER A 174 -5.46 -1.20 -23.94
N GLY A 175 -4.18 -0.86 -23.77
CA GLY A 175 -3.66 0.51 -23.80
C GLY A 175 -3.66 1.20 -22.44
N PRO A 176 -3.07 2.40 -22.36
CA PRO A 176 -2.95 3.14 -21.11
C PRO A 176 -4.30 3.70 -20.65
N MET A 177 -4.44 3.87 -19.34
CA MET A 177 -5.58 4.55 -18.74
C MET A 177 -5.71 5.99 -19.29
N PRO A 178 -6.88 6.39 -19.82
CA PRO A 178 -7.11 7.77 -20.23
C PRO A 178 -6.95 8.73 -19.06
N GLY A 179 -6.30 9.88 -19.27
CA GLY A 179 -6.08 10.88 -18.23
C GLY A 179 -7.37 11.42 -17.59
N GLN A 180 -8.49 11.42 -18.34
CA GLN A 180 -9.80 11.77 -17.77
C GLN A 180 -10.23 10.79 -16.67
N ARG A 181 -10.04 9.49 -16.88
CA ARG A 181 -10.39 8.45 -15.90
C ARG A 181 -9.55 8.56 -14.63
N ALA A 182 -8.28 8.97 -14.76
CA ALA A 182 -7.43 9.28 -13.62
C ALA A 182 -7.98 10.46 -12.79
N ARG A 183 -8.42 11.52 -13.46
CA ARG A 183 -9.05 12.70 -12.81
C ARG A 183 -10.38 12.35 -12.16
N ASP A 184 -11.21 11.55 -12.83
CA ASP A 184 -12.50 11.11 -12.29
C ASP A 184 -12.30 10.27 -11.02
N PHE A 185 -11.31 9.37 -11.02
CA PHE A 185 -10.93 8.58 -9.85
C PHE A 185 -10.43 9.47 -8.70
N ALA A 186 -9.59 10.45 -8.99
CA ALA A 186 -9.12 11.42 -8.00
C ALA A 186 -10.26 12.27 -7.41
N ALA A 187 -11.18 12.74 -8.27
CA ALA A 187 -12.35 13.51 -7.85
C ALA A 187 -13.28 12.67 -6.96
N HIS A 188 -13.46 11.38 -7.29
CA HIS A 188 -14.24 10.45 -6.47
C HIS A 188 -13.64 10.29 -5.07
N VAL A 189 -12.33 10.05 -4.96
CA VAL A 189 -11.64 9.95 -3.65
C VAL A 189 -11.71 11.28 -2.89
N GLN A 190 -11.55 12.42 -3.57
CA GLN A 190 -11.64 13.74 -2.96
C GLN A 190 -13.04 14.02 -2.36
N ALA A 191 -14.10 13.48 -2.96
CA ALA A 191 -15.47 13.65 -2.50
C ALA A 191 -15.85 12.73 -1.32
N MET A 192 -14.99 11.77 -0.94
CA MET A 192 -15.28 10.85 0.15
C MET A 192 -15.27 11.57 1.50
N ASP A 193 -16.27 11.28 2.34
CA ASP A 193 -16.33 11.80 3.71
C ASP A 193 -15.59 10.84 4.67
N PHE A 194 -14.56 11.37 5.34
CA PHE A 194 -13.74 10.66 6.34
C PHE A 194 -14.13 11.03 7.79
N GLY A 195 -15.21 11.78 7.97
CA GLY A 195 -15.71 12.25 9.26
C GLY A 195 -14.83 13.32 9.91
N THR A 196 -15.31 13.89 11.01
CA THR A 196 -14.58 14.91 11.79
C THR A 196 -13.41 14.29 12.56
N PHE A 197 -12.32 15.00 12.83
CA PHE A 197 -11.14 14.41 13.48
C PHE A 197 -11.46 13.77 14.84
N ASP A 198 -12.19 14.47 15.71
CA ASP A 198 -12.55 13.97 17.04
C ASP A 198 -13.92 13.23 17.05
N GLY A 199 -14.57 13.06 15.88
CA GLY A 199 -15.91 12.46 15.78
C GLY A 199 -16.10 11.63 14.49
N GLY A 200 -16.39 10.35 14.67
CA GLY A 200 -16.63 9.35 13.63
C GLY A 200 -16.98 8.02 14.30
N ALA A 201 -17.38 7.00 13.53
CA ALA A 201 -17.71 5.69 14.09
C ALA A 201 -16.63 5.20 15.08
N ALA A 202 -17.07 4.54 16.16
CA ALA A 202 -16.30 4.22 17.37
C ALA A 202 -15.03 3.35 17.20
N ALA A 203 -14.57 3.11 15.97
CA ALA A 203 -13.49 2.17 15.65
C ALA A 203 -12.11 2.83 15.46
N VAL A 204 -11.97 4.15 15.62
CA VAL A 204 -10.67 4.80 15.40
C VAL A 204 -10.16 5.54 16.64
N VAL A 205 -9.11 4.99 17.24
CA VAL A 205 -8.40 5.57 18.38
C VAL A 205 -7.65 6.83 17.93
N VAL A 206 -8.05 7.99 18.43
CA VAL A 206 -7.20 9.20 18.41
C VAL A 206 -6.05 8.98 19.37
N ARG A 207 -4.83 9.29 18.92
CA ARG A 207 -3.60 9.08 19.70
C ARG A 207 -2.88 10.39 19.90
N ASP A 208 -2.29 10.53 21.08
CA ASP A 208 -1.52 11.70 21.47
C ASP A 208 -0.02 11.36 21.42
N HIS A 209 0.75 12.26 20.82
CA HIS A 209 2.21 12.18 20.65
C HIS A 209 2.87 13.48 21.17
N GLY A 210 2.33 14.04 22.25
CA GLY A 210 2.70 15.34 22.81
C GLY A 210 1.97 16.47 22.09
N ALA A 211 2.68 17.24 21.27
CA ALA A 211 2.07 18.35 20.54
C ALA A 211 1.20 17.88 19.34
N LEU A 212 1.36 16.64 18.88
CA LEU A 212 0.68 16.11 17.70
C LEU A 212 -0.29 15.01 18.10
N ARG A 213 -1.52 15.06 17.59
CA ARG A 213 -2.46 13.94 17.66
C ARG A 213 -2.58 13.27 16.30
N SER A 214 -2.75 11.97 16.27
CA SER A 214 -2.96 11.22 15.03
C SER A 214 -4.21 10.34 15.09
N ARG A 215 -4.77 10.07 13.92
CA ARG A 215 -5.98 9.26 13.79
C ARG A 215 -6.02 8.58 12.43
N ASN A 216 -6.14 7.27 12.39
CA ASN A 216 -6.37 6.56 11.13
C ASN A 216 -7.72 6.95 10.53
N VAL A 217 -7.84 6.99 9.21
CA VAL A 217 -9.13 7.28 8.56
C VAL A 217 -9.40 6.19 7.54
N SER A 218 -10.68 5.91 7.31
CA SER A 218 -11.10 5.01 6.24
C SER A 218 -12.52 5.28 5.81
N CYS A 219 -12.79 5.11 4.53
CA CYS A 219 -14.12 5.24 3.96
C CYS A 219 -14.24 4.31 2.75
N ALA A 220 -15.46 3.84 2.46
CA ALA A 220 -15.77 3.10 1.25
C ALA A 220 -16.97 3.76 0.58
N ALA A 221 -16.87 3.99 -0.73
CA ALA A 221 -17.89 4.63 -1.56
C ALA A 221 -17.96 3.95 -2.92
N GLY A 222 -18.95 3.06 -3.10
CA GLY A 222 -19.09 2.25 -4.30
C GLY A 222 -17.92 1.29 -4.49
N ALA A 223 -17.28 1.33 -5.65
CA ALA A 223 -16.12 0.50 -6.00
C ALA A 223 -14.77 1.07 -5.50
N VAL A 224 -14.80 2.11 -4.66
CA VAL A 224 -13.58 2.75 -4.15
C VAL A 224 -13.56 2.67 -2.64
N THR A 225 -12.46 2.16 -2.10
CA THR A 225 -12.15 2.27 -0.68
C THR A 225 -10.95 3.19 -0.52
N ALA A 226 -10.87 3.90 0.59
CA ALA A 226 -9.73 4.73 0.93
C ALA A 226 -9.40 4.61 2.41
N ALA A 227 -8.11 4.62 2.75
CA ALA A 227 -7.60 4.48 4.10
C ALA A 227 -6.31 5.30 4.26
N GLY A 228 -6.02 5.75 5.48
CA GLY A 228 -4.83 6.53 5.75
C GLY A 228 -4.73 7.03 7.18
N ILE A 229 -4.11 8.19 7.37
CA ILE A 229 -3.94 8.84 8.67
C ILE A 229 -4.05 10.36 8.57
N ALA A 230 -4.86 10.92 9.46
CA ALA A 230 -4.94 12.36 9.71
C ALA A 230 -4.13 12.72 10.95
N VAL A 231 -3.63 13.95 10.99
CA VAL A 231 -2.92 14.53 12.13
C VAL A 231 -3.52 15.87 12.53
N ALA A 232 -3.48 16.18 13.82
CA ALA A 232 -3.90 17.47 14.36
C ALA A 232 -2.77 18.06 15.22
N LEU A 233 -2.54 19.36 15.04
CA LEU A 233 -1.60 20.17 15.83
C LEU A 233 -2.40 21.26 16.57
N PRO A 234 -1.93 21.80 17.70
CA PRO A 234 -2.77 22.58 18.62
C PRO A 234 -3.30 23.90 18.03
N ARG A 235 -2.65 24.40 16.97
CA ARG A 235 -3.00 25.66 16.29
C ARG A 235 -3.25 25.50 14.79
N ARG A 236 -3.50 24.28 14.33
CA ARG A 236 -3.79 24.00 12.92
C ARG A 236 -5.05 23.16 12.80
N ARG A 237 -5.81 23.39 11.73
CA ARG A 237 -6.88 22.46 11.36
C ARG A 237 -6.28 21.08 11.15
N PRO A 238 -6.98 19.99 11.51
CA PRO A 238 -6.55 18.65 11.18
C PRO A 238 -6.26 18.53 9.68
N GLN A 239 -5.19 17.83 9.36
CA GLN A 239 -4.75 17.62 7.98
C GLN A 239 -4.54 16.13 7.75
N LEU A 240 -4.79 15.74 6.52
CA LEU A 240 -4.44 14.41 6.05
C LEU A 240 -2.91 14.32 5.91
N ALA A 241 -2.29 13.37 6.59
CA ALA A 241 -0.85 13.14 6.50
C ALA A 241 -0.50 12.10 5.44
N HIS A 242 -1.36 11.10 5.25
CA HIS A 242 -1.28 10.11 4.18
C HIS A 242 -2.68 9.52 3.89
N LEU A 243 -2.95 9.19 2.63
CA LEU A 243 -4.17 8.53 2.17
C LEU A 243 -3.87 7.71 0.93
N THR A 244 -4.30 6.45 0.94
CA THR A 244 -4.38 5.60 -0.23
C THR A 244 -5.85 5.33 -0.54
N GLY A 245 -6.28 5.60 -1.77
CA GLY A 245 -7.57 5.21 -2.32
C GLY A 245 -7.38 4.15 -3.41
N TRP A 246 -8.22 3.14 -3.48
CA TRP A 246 -8.08 2.05 -4.46
C TRP A 246 -9.42 1.56 -5.00
N ASN A 247 -9.35 1.05 -6.22
CA ASN A 247 -10.48 0.45 -6.91
C ASN A 247 -10.62 -1.03 -6.51
N THR A 248 -11.67 -1.35 -5.75
CA THR A 248 -11.95 -2.71 -5.26
C THR A 248 -12.44 -3.66 -6.36
N GLN A 249 -12.87 -3.12 -7.50
CA GLN A 249 -13.30 -3.87 -8.68
C GLN A 249 -12.22 -3.94 -9.77
N HIS A 250 -10.99 -3.51 -9.46
CA HIS A 250 -9.90 -3.68 -10.40
C HIS A 250 -9.61 -5.17 -10.62
N ARG A 251 -9.30 -5.60 -11.85
CA ARG A 251 -9.10 -7.03 -12.17
C ARG A 251 -8.07 -7.72 -11.28
N LEU A 252 -7.03 -7.00 -10.84
CA LEU A 252 -6.05 -7.50 -9.86
C LEU A 252 -6.69 -8.04 -8.57
N MET A 253 -7.81 -7.47 -8.14
CA MET A 253 -8.51 -7.87 -6.92
C MET A 253 -9.24 -9.21 -7.11
N GLU A 254 -9.73 -9.48 -8.32
CA GLU A 254 -10.57 -10.64 -8.68
C GLU A 254 -9.78 -11.90 -9.05
N MET A 255 -8.47 -11.81 -9.25
CA MET A 255 -7.64 -12.94 -9.72
C MET A 255 -7.45 -14.04 -8.66
N ALA A 256 -8.51 -14.74 -8.24
CA ALA A 256 -8.44 -15.93 -7.39
C ALA A 256 -8.23 -17.20 -8.25
#